data_AF-X6M2W7-F1
#
_entry.id   AF-X6M2W7-F1
#
_cell.length_a   1.000
_cell.length_b   1.000
_cell.length_c   1.000
_cell.angle_alpha   90.00
_cell.angle_beta   90.00
_cell.angle_gamma   90.00
#
_symmetry.space_group_name_H-M   'P 1'
#
loop_
_entity.id
_entity.type
_entity.pdbx_description
1 polymer ?
#
loop_
_entity_poly.entity_id
_entity_poly.type
_entity_poly.pdbx_seq_one_letter_code
_entity_poly.pdbx_strand_id
1 'polypeptide(L)'
;DIRSTQQVQIFSGHIGTVWDVEYSPFIVNNIEIGGSSNVICSASGDNTIRFWDIRSNKNELYVINENKKENDGILSLKFLQIKKRNNDYGCVNLCYSSNGGLIHIWG
;
A
#
# COMPACT_ATOMS: atom_id res chain seq x y z
N ASP A 1 -10.72 5.04 14.94
CA ASP A 1 -10.25 4.19 16.06
C ASP A 1 -11.49 3.47 16.56
N ILE A 2 -11.51 2.14 16.50
CA ILE A 2 -12.69 1.36 16.90
C ILE A 2 -13.11 1.65 18.35
N ARG A 3 -12.16 2.08 19.19
CA ARG A 3 -12.39 2.45 20.59
C ARG A 3 -12.98 3.85 20.72
N SER A 4 -12.64 4.77 19.81
CA SER A 4 -13.23 6.12 19.79
C SER A 4 -14.57 6.18 19.07
N THR A 5 -14.96 5.10 18.36
CA THR A 5 -16.15 5.02 17.48
C THR A 5 -16.20 6.09 16.39
N GLN A 6 -15.09 6.79 16.17
CA GLN A 6 -14.97 7.85 15.19
C GLN A 6 -13.96 7.47 14.10
N GLN A 7 -14.26 7.90 12.88
CA GLN A 7 -13.32 7.89 11.78
C GLN A 7 -12.18 8.84 12.10
N VAL A 8 -10.94 8.35 12.02
CA VAL A 8 -9.75 9.12 12.39
C VAL A 8 -9.13 9.83 11.19
N GLN A 9 -9.23 9.22 10.00
CA GLN A 9 -8.61 9.74 8.80
C GLN A 9 -9.32 9.23 7.53
N ILE A 10 -9.27 10.02 6.45
CA ILE A 10 -9.71 9.65 5.11
C ILE A 10 -8.53 9.82 4.16
N PHE A 11 -8.31 8.85 3.28
CA PHE A 11 -7.39 8.95 2.16
C PHE A 11 -8.19 8.97 0.85
N SER A 12 -8.07 10.06 0.10
CA SER A 12 -8.84 10.28 -1.13
C SER A 12 -7.90 10.64 -2.29
N GLY A 13 -7.27 9.62 -2.89
CA GLY A 13 -6.45 9.80 -4.10
C GLY A 13 -6.78 8.85 -5.24
N HIS A 14 -7.34 7.67 -4.94
CA HIS A 14 -7.82 6.77 -5.98
C HIS A 14 -8.97 7.37 -6.79
N ILE A 15 -8.94 7.16 -8.09
CA ILE A 15 -9.98 7.60 -9.03
C ILE A 15 -11.06 6.52 -9.17
N GLY A 16 -10.67 5.25 -9.01
CA GLY A 16 -11.54 4.07 -9.12
C GLY A 16 -11.79 3.39 -7.78
N THR A 17 -12.69 2.41 -7.79
CA THR A 17 -13.01 1.57 -6.63
C THR A 17 -11.74 0.96 -6.03
N VAL A 18 -11.57 1.12 -4.71
CA VAL A 18 -10.51 0.46 -3.94
C VAL A 18 -10.95 -0.97 -3.64
N TRP A 19 -10.18 -1.95 -4.11
CA TRP A 19 -10.49 -3.38 -3.98
C TRP A 19 -9.81 -4.03 -2.78
N ASP A 20 -8.61 -3.55 -2.42
CA ASP A 20 -7.83 -4.14 -1.33
C ASP A 20 -6.98 -3.08 -0.61
N VAL A 21 -6.69 -3.34 0.67
CA VAL A 21 -5.84 -2.52 1.53
C VAL A 21 -5.02 -3.43 2.44
N GLU A 22 -3.70 -3.23 2.47
CA GLU A 22 -2.79 -4.04 3.29
C GLU A 22 -1.87 -3.16 4.14
N TYR A 23 -1.50 -3.66 5.32
CA TYR A 23 -0.44 -3.06 6.12
C TYR A 23 0.91 -3.35 5.49
N SER A 24 1.66 -2.29 5.25
CA SER A 24 3.03 -2.39 4.80
C SER A 24 3.97 -2.68 5.98
N PRO A 25 4.98 -3.57 5.80
CA PRO A 25 6.02 -3.74 6.79
C PRO A 25 7.00 -2.56 6.84
N PHE A 26 6.86 -1.57 5.95
CA PHE A 26 7.69 -0.37 5.94
C PHE A 26 7.28 0.61 7.05
N ILE A 27 8.30 1.15 7.72
CA ILE A 27 8.18 2.21 8.71
C ILE A 27 8.86 3.45 8.13
N VAL A 28 8.15 4.58 8.11
CA VAL A 28 8.66 5.84 7.57
C VAL A 28 8.94 6.80 8.72
N ASN A 29 10.08 7.49 8.64
CA ASN A 29 10.38 8.57 9.58
C ASN A 29 9.56 9.80 9.22
N ASN A 30 8.79 10.30 10.18
CA ASN A 30 7.93 11.43 9.99
C ASN A 30 8.32 12.55 10.98
N ILE A 31 8.98 13.57 10.44
CA ILE A 31 9.52 14.69 11.19
C ILE A 31 8.38 15.55 11.77
N GLU A 32 7.23 15.64 11.10
CA GLU A 32 6.09 16.46 11.54
C GLU A 32 5.49 15.95 12.86
N ILE A 33 5.52 14.63 13.09
CA ILE A 33 5.07 13.99 14.34
C ILE A 33 6.23 13.63 15.29
N GLY A 34 7.46 13.99 14.95
CA GLY A 34 8.64 13.71 15.77
C GLY A 34 8.91 12.22 16.02
N GLY A 35 8.63 11.36 15.05
CA GLY A 35 8.74 9.91 15.25
C GLY A 35 8.60 9.09 13.98
N SER A 36 8.26 7.81 14.13
CA SER A 36 8.00 6.91 13.01
C SER A 36 6.51 6.69 12.78
N SER A 37 6.15 6.42 11.53
CA SER A 37 4.79 6.11 11.12
C SER A 37 4.70 4.80 10.35
N ASN A 38 3.57 4.14 10.54
CA ASN A 38 3.22 2.94 9.80
C ASN A 38 2.65 3.35 8.44
N VAL A 39 2.86 2.48 7.46
CA VAL A 39 2.35 2.68 6.11
C VAL A 39 1.29 1.63 5.81
N ILE A 40 0.21 2.05 5.14
CA ILE A 40 -0.71 1.14 4.47
C ILE A 40 -0.57 1.31 2.96
N CYS A 41 -0.86 0.27 2.20
CA CYS A 41 -1.02 0.38 0.75
C CYS A 41 -2.44 -0.03 0.34
N SER A 42 -2.93 0.55 -0.74
CA SER A 42 -4.25 0.27 -1.29
C SER A 42 -4.18 0.01 -2.79
N ALA A 43 -4.99 -0.92 -3.28
CA ALA A 43 -5.12 -1.28 -4.68
C ALA A 43 -6.48 -0.88 -5.23
N SER A 44 -6.51 -0.40 -6.48
CA SER A 44 -7.73 0.12 -7.08
C SER A 44 -7.91 -0.31 -8.53
N GLY A 45 -9.18 -0.25 -8.96
CA GLY A 45 -9.59 -0.35 -10.35
C GLY A 45 -9.04 0.75 -11.26
N ASP A 46 -8.43 1.80 -10.71
CA ASP A 46 -7.71 2.83 -11.48
C ASP A 46 -6.29 2.42 -11.92
N ASN A 47 -5.94 1.13 -11.79
CA ASN A 47 -4.63 0.54 -12.10
C ASN A 47 -3.48 1.08 -11.23
N THR A 48 -3.79 1.67 -10.06
CA THR A 48 -2.77 2.17 -9.13
C THR A 48 -2.72 1.41 -7.82
N ILE A 49 -1.51 1.32 -7.26
CA ILE A 49 -1.27 0.99 -5.85
C ILE A 49 -0.76 2.25 -5.17
N ARG A 50 -1.44 2.71 -4.14
CA ARG A 50 -1.07 3.94 -3.41
C ARG A 50 -0.64 3.61 -2.00
N PHE A 51 0.41 4.28 -1.52
CA PHE A 51 0.96 4.13 -0.17
C PHE A 51 0.61 5.35 0.67
N TRP A 52 0.21 5.13 1.92
CA TRP A 52 -0.31 6.17 2.80
C TRP A 52 0.37 6.12 4.16
N ASP A 53 0.76 7.28 4.68
CA ASP A 53 1.15 7.44 6.08
C ASP A 53 -0.12 7.57 6.95
N ILE A 54 -0.29 6.69 7.95
CA ILE A 54 -1.50 6.67 8.81
C ILE A 54 -1.46 7.62 10.01
N ARG A 55 -0.34 8.32 10.24
CA ARG A 55 -0.17 9.23 11.38
C ARG A 55 -0.01 10.69 10.96
N SER A 56 0.47 10.98 9.75
CA SER A 56 0.38 12.35 9.23
C SER A 56 -0.99 12.60 8.63
N ASN A 57 -1.53 13.78 8.89
CA ASN A 57 -2.67 14.35 8.15
C ASN A 57 -2.36 14.66 6.67
N LYS A 58 -1.19 14.24 6.20
CA LYS A 58 -0.69 14.45 4.85
C LYS A 58 -0.21 13.14 4.25
N ASN A 59 -0.69 12.96 3.02
CA ASN A 59 -0.01 12.39 1.88
C ASN A 59 -0.10 10.88 1.63
N GLU A 60 -0.55 10.64 0.41
CA GLU A 60 0.06 9.68 -0.50
C GLU A 60 1.58 9.81 -0.50
N LEU A 61 2.26 8.79 0.01
CA LEU A 61 3.72 8.71 0.03
C LEU A 61 4.28 8.34 -1.34
N TYR A 62 3.62 7.41 -2.01
CA TYR A 62 4.08 6.84 -3.26
C TYR A 62 2.93 6.23 -4.04
N VAL A 63 3.04 6.27 -5.36
CA VAL A 63 2.08 5.65 -6.29
C VAL A 63 2.82 4.76 -7.25
N ILE A 64 2.37 3.52 -7.34
CA ILE A 64 2.70 2.62 -8.44
C ILE A 64 1.56 2.75 -9.44
N ASN A 65 1.87 3.19 -10.65
CA ASN A 65 0.93 3.18 -11.77
C ASN A 65 1.39 2.10 -12.76
N GLU A 66 0.56 1.11 -12.97
CA GLU A 66 0.77 0.19 -14.07
C GLU A 66 0.20 0.81 -15.35
N ASN A 67 1.09 1.13 -16.31
CA ASN A 67 0.74 1.60 -17.66
C ASN A 67 0.05 0.48 -18.47
N LYS A 68 -1.09 0.01 -17.99
CA LYS A 68 -1.89 -1.03 -18.60
C LYS A 68 -3.14 -0.45 -19.22
N LYS A 69 -3.73 -1.22 -20.14
CA LYS A 69 -4.97 -0.88 -20.85
C LYS A 69 -6.04 -0.44 -19.85
N GLU A 70 -6.89 0.50 -20.28
CA GLU A 70 -8.12 0.85 -19.58
C GLU A 70 -8.86 -0.46 -19.23
N ASN A 71 -9.09 -0.72 -17.93
CA ASN A 71 -9.82 -1.86 -17.32
C ASN A 71 -9.03 -3.03 -16.69
N ASP A 72 -7.70 -3.00 -16.55
CA ASP A 72 -6.93 -4.09 -15.88
C ASP A 72 -6.74 -3.91 -14.35
N GLY A 73 -7.76 -3.38 -13.66
CA GLY A 73 -7.71 -2.98 -12.26
C GLY A 73 -7.00 -3.94 -11.30
N ILE A 74 -6.37 -3.39 -10.26
CA ILE A 74 -5.64 -4.17 -9.25
C ILE A 74 -6.62 -4.61 -8.18
N LEU A 75 -6.71 -5.92 -7.97
CA LEU A 75 -7.77 -6.55 -7.17
C LEU A 75 -7.32 -7.00 -5.79
N SER A 76 -6.04 -7.32 -5.61
CA SER A 76 -5.52 -7.77 -4.31
C SER A 76 -4.03 -7.49 -4.14
N LEU A 77 -3.62 -7.32 -2.89
CA LEU A 77 -2.26 -7.05 -2.43
C LEU A 77 -1.81 -8.14 -1.43
N LYS A 78 -0.53 -8.51 -1.51
CA LYS A 78 0.11 -9.35 -0.51
C LYS A 78 1.58 -9.01 -0.33
N PHE A 79 1.99 -8.66 0.88
CA PHE A 79 3.41 -8.62 1.23
C PHE A 79 3.97 -10.01 1.50
N LEU A 80 5.11 -10.30 0.86
CA LEU A 80 5.90 -11.50 1.09
C LEU A 80 7.27 -11.11 1.65
N GLN A 81 7.53 -11.53 2.88
CA GLN A 81 8.84 -11.36 3.50
C GLN A 81 9.66 -12.64 3.30
N ILE A 82 10.67 -12.57 2.45
CA ILE A 82 11.57 -13.70 2.24
C ILE A 82 12.75 -13.54 3.20
N LYS A 83 12.82 -14.41 4.21
CA LYS A 83 13.97 -14.48 5.12
C LYS A 83 15.19 -14.97 4.34
N LYS A 84 16.21 -14.13 4.20
CA LYS A 84 17.52 -14.60 3.72
C LYS A 84 18.21 -15.40 4.83
N ARG A 85 18.99 -16.42 4.45
CA ARG A 85 19.94 -17.06 5.35
C ARG A 85 21.05 -16.04 5.64
N ASN A 86 20.99 -15.42 6.81
CA ASN A 86 21.92 -14.46 7.45
C ASN A 86 21.17 -13.18 7.84
N ASN A 87 21.61 -12.54 8.94
CA ASN A 87 21.02 -11.39 9.67
C ASN A 87 20.72 -10.11 8.85
N ASP A 88 20.62 -10.18 7.53
CA ASP A 88 20.11 -9.10 6.72
C ASP A 88 18.60 -8.96 6.86
N TYR A 89 18.14 -7.71 6.98
CA TYR A 89 16.74 -7.35 6.87
C TYR A 89 16.20 -7.94 5.56
N GLY A 90 15.35 -8.97 5.67
CA GLY A 90 14.89 -9.76 4.53
C GLY A 90 14.21 -8.89 3.47
N CYS A 91 14.37 -9.26 2.20
CA CYS A 91 13.70 -8.57 1.10
C CYS A 91 12.18 -8.71 1.27
N VAL A 92 11.48 -7.57 1.23
CA VAL A 92 10.03 -7.49 1.21
C VAL A 92 9.60 -7.31 -0.23
N ASN A 93 8.85 -8.28 -0.75
CA ASN A 93 8.23 -8.18 -2.05
C ASN A 93 6.74 -7.89 -1.88
N LEU A 94 6.17 -7.08 -2.77
CA LEU A 94 4.74 -6.87 -2.90
C LEU A 94 4.23 -7.70 -4.07
N CYS A 95 3.31 -8.62 -3.80
CA CYS A 95 2.57 -9.33 -4.83
C CYS A 95 1.21 -8.69 -5.02
N TYR A 96 0.72 -8.64 -6.25
CA TYR A 96 -0.63 -8.16 -6.52
C TYR A 96 -1.23 -8.84 -7.74
N SER A 97 -2.56 -8.94 -7.75
CA SER A 97 -3.31 -9.54 -8.86
C SER A 97 -4.07 -8.49 -9.67
N SER A 98 -4.11 -8.66 -10.98
CA SER A 98 -4.91 -7.81 -11.87
C SER A 98 -6.16 -8.53 -12.39
N ASN A 99 -7.12 -7.75 -12.89
CA ASN A 99 -8.38 -8.24 -13.45
C ASN A 99 -8.18 -9.22 -14.63
N GLY A 100 -7.05 -9.12 -15.34
CA GLY A 100 -6.63 -10.05 -16.40
C GLY A 100 -6.17 -11.44 -15.92
N GLY A 101 -6.27 -11.75 -14.62
CA GLY A 101 -5.82 -13.02 -14.04
C GLY A 101 -4.30 -13.14 -13.89
N LEU A 102 -3.58 -12.03 -14.05
CA LEU A 102 -2.13 -11.99 -13.89
C LEU A 102 -1.76 -11.75 -12.43
N ILE A 103 -0.66 -12.36 -12.00
CA ILE A 103 -0.04 -12.12 -10.70
C ILE A 103 1.31 -11.47 -10.95
N HIS A 104 1.52 -10.33 -10.32
CA HIS A 104 2.74 -9.54 -10.41
C HIS A 104 3.48 -9.58 -9.08
N ILE A 105 4.81 -9.51 -9.14
CA ILE A 105 5.69 -9.43 -7.97
C ILE A 105 6.61 -8.24 -8.16
N TRP A 106 6.59 -7.33 -7.19
CA TRP A 106 7.46 -6.17 -7.08
C TRP A 106 8.43 -6.40 -5.90
N GLY A 107 9.72 -6.16 -6.07
CA GLY A 107 10.75 -6.30 -5.04
C GLY A 107 11.91 -5.34 -5.22
#